data_AF-A0A356TJR1-F1
#
_entry.id   AF-A0A356TJR1-F1
#
_cell.length_a   1.000
_cell.length_b   1.000
_cell.length_c   1.000
_cell.angle_alpha   90.00
_cell.angle_beta   90.00
_cell.angle_gamma   90.00
#
_symmetry.space_group_name_H-M   'P 1'
#
loop_
_entity.id
_entity.type
_entity.pdbx_description
1 polymer ?
#
loop_
_entity_poly.entity_id
_entity_poly.type
_entity_poly.pdbx_seq_one_letter_code
_entity_poly.pdbx_strand_id
1 'polypeptide(L)'
;TKGEAERYCAWLGGRLPTNGEWERAARGTLGQVNHWSPVPDDPRDPPGADPDLPTCSKFHSSSRSADPACPRYPAVIVPVGETEPSFFGHHDLYSTPLNWVSDWFAPYPAEEPPDDYAGPAEATGI
;
A
#
# COMPACT_ATOMS: atom_id res chain seq x y z
N THR A 1 12.74 -12.99 5.21
CA THR A 1 13.59 -11.79 5.36
C THR A 1 13.67 -11.06 4.02
N LYS A 2 14.15 -9.80 3.99
CA LYS A 2 14.39 -9.09 2.72
C LYS A 2 15.28 -9.90 1.77
N GLY A 3 16.37 -10.49 2.26
CA GLY A 3 17.28 -11.30 1.44
C GLY A 3 16.67 -12.59 0.88
N GLU A 4 15.69 -13.19 1.55
CA GLU A 4 14.94 -14.33 0.98
C GLU A 4 14.03 -13.88 -0.16
N ALA A 5 13.37 -12.73 -0.02
CA ALA A 5 12.52 -12.16 -1.06
C ALA A 5 13.33 -11.77 -2.31
N GLU A 6 14.50 -11.15 -2.13
CA GLU A 6 15.43 -10.83 -3.23
C GLU A 6 15.86 -12.08 -4.01
N ARG A 7 16.25 -13.14 -3.29
CA ARG A 7 16.63 -14.42 -3.92
C ARG A 7 15.49 -15.06 -4.68
N TYR A 8 14.27 -15.00 -4.13
CA TYR A 8 13.09 -15.56 -4.78
C TYR A 8 12.75 -14.80 -6.07
N CYS A 9 12.74 -13.46 -6.04
CA CYS A 9 12.52 -12.64 -7.23
C CYS A 9 13.59 -12.91 -8.29
N ALA A 10 14.86 -12.98 -7.89
CA ALA A 10 15.96 -13.29 -8.82
C ALA A 10 15.81 -14.67 -9.46
N TRP A 11 15.34 -15.68 -8.71
CA TRP A 11 15.06 -17.01 -9.24
C TRP A 11 13.96 -16.99 -10.33
N LEU A 12 12.97 -16.11 -10.21
CA LEU A 12 11.94 -15.88 -11.24
C LEU A 12 12.42 -15.00 -12.41
N GLY A 13 13.67 -14.51 -12.39
CA GLY A 13 14.18 -13.55 -13.38
C GLY A 13 13.73 -12.11 -13.18
N GLY A 14 13.16 -11.79 -12.01
CA GLY A 14 12.76 -10.46 -11.60
C GLY A 14 13.62 -9.87 -10.50
N ARG A 15 13.11 -8.82 -9.85
CA ARG A 15 13.69 -8.16 -8.67
C ARG A 15 12.57 -7.68 -7.75
N LEU A 16 12.92 -7.29 -6.52
CA LEU A 16 12.01 -6.48 -5.72
C LEU A 16 11.78 -5.12 -6.40
N PRO A 17 10.56 -4.55 -6.27
CA PRO A 17 10.30 -3.18 -6.70
C PRO A 17 11.07 -2.20 -5.81
N THR A 18 11.33 -1.00 -6.34
CA THR A 18 11.72 0.12 -5.49
C THR A 18 10.55 0.61 -4.65
N ASN A 19 10.81 1.43 -3.63
CA ASN A 19 9.74 2.06 -2.86
C ASN A 19 8.88 2.95 -3.75
N GLY A 20 9.49 3.74 -4.64
CA GLY A 20 8.75 4.57 -5.60
C GLY A 20 7.88 3.74 -6.55
N GLU A 21 8.40 2.64 -7.09
CA GLU A 21 7.64 1.75 -7.97
C GLU A 21 6.45 1.11 -7.25
N TRP A 22 6.66 0.66 -6.01
CA TRP A 22 5.61 0.07 -5.19
C TRP A 22 4.53 1.11 -4.86
N GLU A 23 4.92 2.31 -4.44
CA GLU A 23 3.98 3.41 -4.17
C GLU A 23 3.18 3.80 -5.39
N ARG A 24 3.83 3.88 -6.56
CA ARG A 24 3.14 4.16 -7.83
C ARG A 24 2.11 3.07 -8.14
N ALA A 25 2.48 1.80 -7.98
CA ALA A 25 1.57 0.68 -8.19
C ALA A 25 0.35 0.73 -7.24
N ALA A 26 0.57 1.17 -6.00
CA ALA A 26 -0.46 1.26 -4.97
C ALA A 26 -1.37 2.49 -5.15
N ARG A 27 -0.78 3.68 -5.32
CA ARG A 27 -1.43 4.99 -5.26
C ARG A 27 -1.92 5.52 -6.62
N GLY A 28 -1.53 4.88 -7.72
CA GLY A 28 -1.84 5.36 -9.07
C GLY A 28 -1.09 6.64 -9.45
N THR A 29 -1.42 7.22 -10.60
CA THR A 29 -0.70 8.39 -11.16
C THR A 29 -0.97 9.72 -10.45
N LEU A 30 -1.99 9.76 -9.59
CA LEU A 30 -2.43 10.97 -8.90
C LEU A 30 -2.00 10.99 -7.43
N GLY A 31 -1.19 10.02 -6.99
CA GLY A 31 -0.76 9.93 -5.60
C GLY A 31 -1.95 9.77 -4.64
N GLN A 32 -2.91 8.91 -4.97
CA GLN A 32 -4.06 8.68 -4.08
C GLN A 32 -3.58 8.09 -2.74
N VAL A 33 -4.31 8.34 -1.67
CA VAL A 33 -3.99 7.78 -0.33
C VAL A 33 -4.09 6.26 -0.34
N ASN A 34 -5.04 5.76 -1.12
CA ASN A 34 -5.36 4.36 -1.29
C ASN A 34 -6.15 4.16 -2.59
N HIS A 35 -6.32 2.91 -3.02
CA HIS A 35 -6.91 2.63 -4.33
C HIS A 35 -8.42 2.93 -4.45
N TRP A 36 -9.13 3.15 -3.33
CA TRP A 36 -10.58 3.41 -3.30
C TRP A 36 -10.91 4.88 -2.96
N SER A 37 -9.91 5.76 -2.84
CA SER A 37 -10.13 7.19 -2.56
C SER A 37 -9.99 8.01 -3.84
N PRO A 38 -11.04 8.74 -4.24
CA PRO A 38 -10.96 9.62 -5.41
C PRO A 38 -10.09 10.88 -5.18
N VAL A 39 -9.54 11.09 -3.98
CA VAL A 39 -8.78 12.29 -3.60
C VAL A 39 -7.43 11.95 -2.93
N PRO A 40 -6.36 12.73 -3.22
CA PRO A 40 -5.12 12.73 -2.44
C PRO A 40 -5.36 13.47 -1.11
N ASP A 41 -5.16 12.75 0.00
CA ASP A 41 -5.43 13.09 1.42
C ASP A 41 -6.44 14.22 1.69
N ASP A 42 -7.70 13.88 2.06
CA ASP A 42 -8.64 14.87 2.58
C ASP A 42 -8.53 15.02 4.12
N PRO A 43 -8.22 16.21 4.67
CA PRO A 43 -8.13 16.46 6.11
C PRO A 43 -9.45 16.39 6.90
N ARG A 44 -10.61 16.28 6.24
CA ARG A 44 -11.95 16.10 6.84
C ARG A 44 -12.84 15.50 5.75
N ASP A 45 -13.23 14.23 5.82
CA ASP A 45 -14.22 13.66 4.88
C ASP A 45 -15.37 14.68 4.62
N PRO A 46 -15.55 15.14 3.37
CA PRO A 46 -16.49 16.21 3.06
C PRO A 46 -17.91 15.66 2.89
N PRO A 47 -18.95 16.51 3.03
CA PRO A 47 -20.33 16.10 2.78
C PRO A 47 -20.47 15.67 1.32
N GLY A 48 -20.78 14.39 1.09
CA GLY A 48 -20.82 13.77 -0.23
C GLY A 48 -20.22 12.37 -0.31
N ALA A 49 -19.65 11.84 0.79
CA ALA A 49 -19.40 10.41 0.93
C ALA A 49 -20.71 9.64 0.66
N ASP A 50 -20.64 8.68 -0.26
CA ASP A 50 -21.76 7.84 -0.66
C ASP A 50 -22.36 7.15 0.60
N PRO A 51 -23.63 7.41 0.94
CA PRO A 51 -24.26 6.82 2.13
C PRO A 51 -24.43 5.30 2.05
N ASP A 52 -24.29 4.71 0.85
CA ASP A 52 -24.45 3.28 0.60
C ASP A 52 -23.11 2.54 0.43
N LEU A 53 -21.96 3.25 0.46
CA LEU A 53 -20.65 2.59 0.51
C LEU A 53 -20.31 2.28 1.97
N PRO A 54 -20.22 1.00 2.38
CA PRO A 54 -19.89 0.66 3.74
C PRO A 54 -18.46 1.14 4.03
N THR A 55 -18.36 2.19 4.85
CA THR A 55 -17.13 2.77 5.42
C THR A 55 -16.36 1.81 6.34
N CYS A 56 -16.71 0.53 6.32
CA CYS A 56 -16.33 -0.47 7.31
C CYS A 56 -15.09 -1.29 6.98
N SER A 57 -14.50 -1.14 5.80
CA SER A 57 -13.29 -1.89 5.44
C SER A 57 -12.59 -1.21 4.29
N LYS A 58 -11.91 -0.11 4.59
CA LYS A 58 -10.87 0.42 3.71
C LYS A 58 -9.50 -0.21 4.02
N PHE A 59 -9.24 -0.75 5.21
CA PHE A 59 -8.05 -1.58 5.45
C PHE A 59 -8.44 -3.02 5.75
N HIS A 60 -8.08 -3.97 4.86
CA HIS A 60 -8.13 -5.41 5.16
C HIS A 60 -7.19 -5.80 6.32
N SER A 61 -6.32 -4.88 6.75
CA SER A 61 -5.54 -5.00 7.99
C SER A 61 -6.11 -4.07 9.07
N SER A 62 -7.04 -4.60 9.87
CA SER A 62 -7.40 -4.05 11.19
C SER A 62 -7.85 -2.59 11.25
N SER A 63 -8.91 -2.20 10.55
CA SER A 63 -9.71 -1.10 11.09
C SER A 63 -10.38 -1.61 12.37
N ARG A 64 -9.83 -1.24 13.53
CA ARG A 64 -10.64 -1.10 14.74
C ARG A 64 -11.62 0.04 14.48
N SER A 65 -12.60 -0.17 13.59
CA SER A 65 -13.75 0.72 13.52
C SER A 65 -14.42 0.62 14.88
N ALA A 66 -14.48 1.74 15.60
CA ALA A 66 -15.26 1.85 16.82
C ALA A 66 -16.77 1.73 16.54
N ASP A 67 -17.15 1.73 15.25
CA ASP A 67 -18.50 1.50 14.77
C ASP A 67 -18.91 0.02 14.93
N PRO A 68 -19.91 -0.29 15.79
CA PRO A 68 -20.44 -1.63 15.96
C PRO A 68 -21.25 -2.13 14.75
N ALA A 69 -21.60 -1.27 13.79
CA ALA A 69 -22.24 -1.66 12.53
C ALA A 69 -21.25 -2.22 11.50
N CYS A 70 -19.94 -2.05 11.74
CA CYS A 70 -18.92 -2.55 10.84
C CYS A 70 -18.54 -4.01 11.14
N PRO A 71 -18.56 -4.91 10.14
CA PRO A 71 -18.01 -6.25 10.30
C PRO A 71 -16.54 -6.13 10.70
N ARG A 72 -16.19 -6.68 11.87
CA ARG A 72 -14.79 -6.82 12.26
C ARG A 72 -14.18 -7.90 11.38
N TYR A 73 -13.52 -7.49 10.31
CA TYR A 73 -12.67 -8.42 9.57
C TYR A 73 -11.45 -8.73 10.44
N PRO A 74 -11.23 -9.99 10.84
CA PRO A 74 -9.97 -10.35 11.45
C PRO A 74 -8.86 -10.00 10.46
N ALA A 75 -7.71 -9.53 10.94
CA ALA A 75 -6.53 -9.35 10.09
C ALA A 75 -6.05 -10.74 9.63
N VAL A 76 -6.69 -11.28 8.60
CA VAL A 76 -6.42 -12.59 8.03
C VAL A 76 -5.65 -12.42 6.74
N ILE A 77 -4.69 -13.32 6.54
CA ILE A 77 -4.10 -13.53 5.23
C ILE A 77 -5.19 -14.16 4.36
N VAL A 78 -5.51 -13.50 3.25
CA VAL A 78 -6.41 -14.02 2.21
C VAL A 78 -5.58 -14.62 1.06
N PRO A 79 -6.15 -15.50 0.23
CA PRO A 79 -5.53 -15.87 -1.03
C PRO A 79 -5.16 -14.63 -1.88
N VAL A 80 -4.08 -14.73 -2.67
CA VAL A 80 -3.66 -13.65 -3.57
C VAL A 80 -4.73 -13.40 -4.62
N GLY A 81 -5.06 -12.13 -4.87
CA GLY A 81 -6.07 -11.69 -5.85
C GLY A 81 -7.47 -11.49 -5.28
N GLU A 82 -7.67 -11.66 -3.97
CA GLU A 82 -8.98 -11.57 -3.33
C GLU A 82 -9.35 -10.15 -2.89
N THR A 83 -8.38 -9.24 -2.70
CA THR A 83 -8.71 -7.84 -2.42
C THR A 83 -9.09 -7.10 -3.69
N GLU A 84 -9.72 -5.93 -3.57
CA GLU A 84 -9.90 -5.04 -4.71
C GLU A 84 -8.55 -4.65 -5.37
N PRO A 85 -8.50 -4.51 -6.71
CA PRO A 85 -7.30 -4.11 -7.41
C PRO A 85 -7.01 -2.61 -7.27
N SER A 86 -5.73 -2.25 -7.37
CA SER A 86 -5.30 -0.86 -7.56
C SER A 86 -5.72 -0.33 -8.94
N PHE A 87 -5.49 0.97 -9.18
CA PHE A 87 -5.72 1.60 -10.49
C PHE A 87 -4.99 0.90 -11.65
N PHE A 88 -3.87 0.24 -11.36
CA PHE A 88 -3.08 -0.53 -12.31
C PHE A 88 -3.41 -2.03 -12.32
N GLY A 89 -4.46 -2.47 -11.64
CA GLY A 89 -4.87 -3.87 -11.60
C GLY A 89 -4.09 -4.72 -10.58
N HIS A 90 -3.30 -4.12 -9.69
CA HIS A 90 -2.53 -4.87 -8.69
C HIS A 90 -3.36 -5.11 -7.44
N HIS A 91 -3.55 -6.37 -7.08
CA HIS A 91 -4.23 -6.77 -5.85
C HIS A 91 -3.26 -6.77 -4.66
N ASP A 92 -3.81 -6.76 -3.45
CA ASP A 92 -3.11 -7.02 -2.18
C ASP A 92 -2.01 -6.01 -1.80
N LEU A 93 -1.99 -4.82 -2.41
CA LEU A 93 -1.00 -3.78 -2.08
C LEU A 93 -1.29 -3.06 -0.74
N TYR A 94 -2.56 -3.01 -0.30
CA TYR A 94 -2.97 -2.38 0.97
C TYR A 94 -3.43 -3.39 2.03
N SER A 95 -2.96 -4.63 1.95
CA SER A 95 -3.37 -5.73 2.82
C SER A 95 -2.18 -6.38 3.54
N THR A 96 -2.49 -7.39 4.36
CA THR A 96 -1.49 -8.25 5.01
C THR A 96 -1.18 -9.42 4.08
N PRO A 97 0.09 -9.86 3.95
CA PRO A 97 1.28 -9.37 4.66
C PRO A 97 1.94 -8.15 4.01
N LEU A 98 2.78 -7.46 4.79
CA LEU A 98 3.65 -6.39 4.30
C LEU A 98 4.55 -6.87 3.16
N ASN A 99 4.81 -6.01 2.18
CA ASN A 99 5.69 -6.32 1.05
C ASN A 99 7.09 -5.73 1.27
N TRP A 100 8.12 -6.50 0.92
CA TRP A 100 9.49 -6.00 0.89
C TRP A 100 9.73 -5.16 -0.38
N VAL A 101 10.43 -4.05 -0.22
CA VAL A 101 10.99 -3.23 -1.31
C VAL A 101 12.52 -3.32 -1.31
N SER A 102 13.15 -2.99 -2.44
CA SER A 102 14.62 -3.04 -2.59
C SER A 102 15.37 -2.02 -1.74
N ASP A 103 14.67 -0.96 -1.32
CA ASP A 103 15.27 0.26 -0.78
C ASP A 103 15.77 0.06 0.64
N TRP A 104 16.75 0.85 1.03
CA TRP A 104 17.06 1.06 2.43
C TRP A 104 16.03 1.97 3.07
N PHE A 105 15.72 1.74 4.34
CA PHE A 105 14.84 2.62 5.08
C PHE A 105 15.52 3.98 5.31
N ALA A 106 14.78 5.06 5.04
CA ALA A 106 15.14 6.43 5.36
C ALA A 106 13.86 7.25 5.62
N PRO A 107 13.96 8.39 6.31
CA PRO A 107 12.88 9.37 6.30
C PRO A 107 12.54 9.80 4.86
N TYR A 108 11.25 10.02 4.59
CA TYR A 108 10.85 10.58 3.29
C TYR A 108 11.49 11.96 3.10
N PRO A 109 11.95 12.26 1.87
CA PRO A 109 12.41 13.60 1.55
C PRO A 109 11.28 14.62 1.72
N ALA A 110 11.65 15.87 1.98
CA ALA A 110 10.69 16.97 2.14
C ALA A 110 9.97 17.32 0.83
N GLU A 111 10.60 17.04 -0.30
CA GLU A 111 10.01 17.13 -1.63
C GLU A 111 9.58 15.73 -2.07
N GLU A 112 8.47 15.64 -2.82
CA GLU A 112 7.99 14.37 -3.35
C GLU A 112 9.05 13.78 -4.29
N PRO A 113 9.54 12.55 -4.00
CA PRO A 113 10.55 11.94 -4.84
C PRO A 113 9.93 11.47 -6.17
N PRO A 114 10.75 11.27 -7.22
CA PRO A 114 10.23 10.75 -8.49
C PRO A 114 9.65 9.34 -8.34
N ASP A 115 8.75 8.95 -9.26
CA ASP A 115 8.09 7.63 -9.25
C ASP A 115 9.08 6.45 -9.25
N ASP A 116 10.31 6.63 -9.74
CA ASP A 116 11.37 5.61 -9.82
C ASP A 116 12.40 5.74 -8.67
N TYR A 117 12.07 6.47 -7.61
CA TYR A 117 12.94 6.62 -6.45
C TYR A 117 13.29 5.27 -5.82
N ALA A 118 14.60 5.07 -5.60
CA ALA A 118 15.20 3.83 -5.11
C ALA A 118 15.79 3.96 -3.69
N GLY A 119 15.36 4.97 -2.93
CA GLY A 119 15.83 5.20 -1.57
C GLY A 119 17.28 5.70 -1.50
N PRO A 120 17.85 5.80 -0.30
CA PRO A 120 19.28 6.13 -0.16
C PRO A 120 20.15 4.95 -0.61
N ALA A 121 21.37 5.27 -1.05
CA ALA A 121 22.34 4.26 -1.50
C ALA A 121 22.80 3.30 -0.37
N GLU A 122 22.68 3.71 0.89
CA GLU A 122 23.14 2.97 2.06
C GLU A 122 22.12 3.04 3.20
N ALA A 123 22.16 2.04 4.09
CA ALA A 123 21.33 2.02 5.28
C ALA A 123 21.67 3.18 6.22
N THR A 124 20.70 4.04 6.51
CA THR A 124 20.83 4.99 7.62
C THR A 124 20.48 4.27 8.92
N GLY A 125 21.41 4.27 9.88
CA GLY A 125 21.46 3.38 11.04
C GLY A 125 20.14 3.10 11.76
N ILE A 126 19.91 1.80 12.00
CA ILE A 126 19.00 1.24 13.01
C ILE A 126 19.84 0.30 13.88
#